data_AF-A0A254PUL3-F1
#
_entry.id   AF-A0A254PUL3-F1
#
_cell.length_a   1.000
_cell.length_b   1.000
_cell.length_c   1.000
_cell.angle_alpha   90.00
_cell.angle_beta   90.00
_cell.angle_gamma   90.00
#
_symmetry.space_group_name_H-M   'P 1'
#
loop_
_entity.id
_entity.type
_entity.pdbx_description
1 polymer ?
#
loop_
_entity_poly.entity_id
_entity_poly.type
_entity_poly.pdbx_seq_one_letter_code
_entity_poly.pdbx_strand_id
1 'polypeptide(L)' 'MSVYADDVSRNKEIAERFAKCDTNRDGKLTLAEAKGCMPRIYDHFSYIDSANKGYVTVAQIQAMAAR' A
#
# COMPACT_ATOMS: atom_id res chain seq x y z
N MET A 1 25.83 8.07 -4.45
CA MET A 1 24.84 9.12 -4.21
C MET A 1 23.63 8.89 -5.13
N SER A 2 22.76 7.90 -4.88
CA SER A 2 21.60 7.66 -5.78
C SER A 2 20.35 6.99 -5.18
N VAL A 3 20.31 6.64 -3.88
CA VAL A 3 19.14 5.92 -3.30
C VAL A 3 17.82 6.71 -3.40
N TYR A 4 17.87 8.05 -3.46
CA TYR A 4 16.68 8.90 -3.50
C TYR A 4 15.85 8.83 -4.80
N ALA A 5 16.43 8.44 -5.94
CA ALA A 5 15.69 8.41 -7.22
C ALA A 5 14.78 7.17 -7.34
N ASP A 6 15.21 6.08 -6.71
CA ASP A 6 14.52 4.79 -6.70
C ASP A 6 13.25 4.81 -5.83
N ASP A 7 13.33 5.41 -4.64
CA ASP A 7 12.21 5.49 -3.70
C ASP A 7 11.03 6.28 -4.29
N VAL A 8 11.30 7.42 -4.93
CA VAL A 8 10.24 8.28 -5.49
C VAL A 8 9.47 7.56 -6.60
N SER A 9 10.17 6.78 -7.42
CA SER A 9 9.57 6.04 -8.54
C SER A 9 8.68 4.90 -8.04
N ARG A 10 9.17 4.10 -7.07
CA ARG A 10 8.38 3.03 -6.44
C ARG A 10 7.19 3.59 -5.66
N ASN A 11 7.39 4.68 -4.93
CA ASN A 11 6.35 5.37 -4.16
C ASN A 11 5.19 5.81 -5.06
N LYS A 12 5.51 6.31 -6.25
CA LYS A 12 4.53 6.75 -7.26
C LYS A 12 3.77 5.57 -7.85
N GLU A 13 4.46 4.49 -8.24
CA GLU A 13 3.82 3.29 -8.78
C GLU A 13 2.90 2.62 -7.73
N ILE A 14 3.32 2.59 -6.47
CA ILE A 14 2.49 2.10 -5.36
C ILE A 14 1.26 2.99 -5.19
N ALA A 15 1.42 4.32 -5.20
CA ALA A 15 0.30 5.25 -5.07
C ALA A 15 -0.70 5.10 -6.23
N GLU A 16 -0.24 4.91 -7.46
CA GLU A 16 -1.11 4.68 -8.61
C GLU A 16 -1.86 3.35 -8.53
N ARG A 17 -1.18 2.27 -8.15
CA ARG A 17 -1.83 0.98 -7.94
C ARG A 17 -2.80 1.04 -6.77
N PHE A 18 -2.41 1.71 -5.69
CA PHE A 18 -3.26 1.92 -4.52
C PHE A 18 -4.53 2.68 -4.89
N ALA A 19 -4.40 3.79 -5.61
CA ALA A 19 -5.54 4.60 -6.05
C ALA A 19 -6.46 3.84 -7.02
N LYS A 20 -5.94 2.86 -7.77
CA LYS A 20 -6.77 1.94 -8.56
C LYS A 20 -7.56 0.96 -7.70
N CYS A 21 -7.05 0.62 -6.53
CA CYS A 21 -7.66 -0.34 -5.62
C CYS A 21 -8.59 0.32 -4.59
N ASP A 22 -8.26 1.55 -4.17
CA ASP A 22 -9.09 2.40 -3.31
C ASP A 22 -10.31 2.89 -4.11
N THR A 23 -11.37 2.09 -4.07
CA THR A 23 -12.61 2.33 -4.82
C THR A 23 -13.37 3.51 -4.23
N ASN A 24 -13.27 3.66 -2.91
CA ASN A 24 -13.89 4.75 -2.14
C ASN A 24 -13.10 6.06 -2.21
N ARG A 25 -11.83 6.01 -2.65
CA ARG A 25 -10.89 7.14 -2.72
C ARG A 25 -10.76 7.88 -1.38
N ASP A 26 -10.72 7.13 -0.29
CA ASP A 26 -10.59 7.68 1.06
C ASP A 26 -9.11 7.79 1.50
N GLY A 27 -8.17 7.34 0.67
CA GLY A 27 -6.74 7.33 0.97
C GLY A 27 -6.30 6.16 1.85
N LYS A 28 -7.17 5.15 2.00
CA LYS A 28 -6.96 3.94 2.80
C LYS A 28 -7.49 2.71 2.07
N LEU A 29 -6.73 1.63 2.11
CA LEU A 29 -7.07 0.36 1.48
C LEU A 29 -7.54 -0.62 2.56
N THR A 30 -8.79 -1.04 2.47
CA THR A 30 -9.34 -2.04 3.39
C THR A 30 -8.96 -3.46 2.99
N LEU A 31 -9.12 -4.42 3.89
CA LEU A 31 -8.88 -5.84 3.60
C LEU A 31 -9.70 -6.34 2.39
N ALA A 32 -10.93 -5.85 2.24
CA ALA A 32 -11.81 -6.20 1.13
C ALA A 32 -11.28 -5.67 -0.21
N GLU A 33 -10.83 -4.42 -0.25
CA GLU A 33 -10.23 -3.81 -1.45
C GLU A 33 -8.88 -4.44 -1.80
N ALA A 34 -8.06 -4.71 -0.78
CA ALA A 34 -6.78 -5.39 -0.94
C ALA A 34 -6.94 -6.77 -1.57
N LYS A 35 -7.96 -7.53 -1.16
CA LYS A 35 -8.23 -8.89 -1.67
C LYS A 35 -8.45 -8.93 -3.18
N GLY A 36 -9.15 -7.94 -3.74
CA GLY A 36 -9.47 -7.92 -5.17
C GLY A 36 -8.35 -7.37 -6.05
N CYS A 37 -7.49 -6.52 -5.49
CA CYS A 37 -6.63 -5.66 -6.29
C CYS A 37 -5.13 -5.81 -5.98
N MET A 38 -4.78 -6.24 -4.76
CA MET A 38 -3.41 -6.45 -4.33
C MET A 38 -3.27 -7.72 -3.47
N PRO A 39 -3.20 -8.91 -4.07
CA PRO A 39 -3.07 -10.16 -3.33
C PRO A 39 -1.83 -10.22 -2.42
N ARG A 40 -0.72 -9.57 -2.81
CA ARG A 40 0.47 -9.44 -1.93
C ARG A 40 0.21 -8.58 -0.70
N ILE A 41 -0.52 -7.49 -0.84
CA ILE A 41 -0.89 -6.63 0.31
C ILE A 41 -1.89 -7.34 1.19
N TYR A 42 -2.84 -8.08 0.61
CA TYR A 42 -3.80 -8.89 1.35
C TYR A 42 -3.09 -9.96 2.20
N ASP A 43 -2.13 -10.68 1.63
CA ASP A 43 -1.37 -11.73 2.34
C ASP A 43 -0.56 -11.15 3.51
N HIS A 44 0.04 -9.97 3.29
CA HIS A 44 0.80 -9.25 4.32
C HIS A 44 -0.04 -8.20 5.07
N PHE A 45 -1.37 -8.21 4.94
CA PHE A 45 -2.20 -7.11 5.43
C PHE A 45 -2.07 -6.96 6.93
N SER A 46 -2.15 -8.05 7.68
CA SER A 46 -1.97 -8.04 9.14
C SER A 46 -0.56 -7.61 9.57
N TYR A 47 0.45 -7.81 8.71
CA TYR A 47 1.79 -7.33 8.98
C TYR A 47 1.89 -5.81 8.82
N ILE A 48 1.26 -5.27 7.77
CA ILE A 48 1.22 -3.83 7.47
C ILE A 48 0.30 -3.09 8.47
N ASP A 49 -0.88 -3.65 8.75
CA ASP A 49 -1.85 -3.17 9.74
C ASP A 49 -1.50 -3.67 11.14
N SER A 50 -0.28 -3.34 11.61
CA SER A 50 0.15 -3.71 12.96
C SER A 50 -0.75 -3.09 14.05
N ALA A 51 -1.48 -2.02 13.70
CA ALA A 51 -2.42 -1.34 14.57
C ALA A 51 -3.83 -1.97 14.58
N ASN A 52 -4.08 -3.03 13.79
CA ASN A 52 -5.37 -3.72 13.69
C ASN A 52 -6.56 -2.75 13.46
N LYS A 53 -6.35 -1.76 12.60
CA LYS A 53 -7.38 -0.77 12.25
C LYS A 53 -8.37 -1.31 11.22
N GLY A 54 -8.03 -2.40 10.52
CA GLY A 54 -8.82 -2.98 9.43
C GLY A 54 -8.62 -2.26 8.09
N TYR A 55 -7.64 -1.36 8.00
CA TYR A 55 -7.22 -0.68 6.77
C TYR A 55 -5.73 -0.31 6.83
N VAL A 56 -5.11 -0.22 5.66
CA VAL A 56 -3.72 0.22 5.50
C VAL A 56 -3.65 1.47 4.65
N THR A 57 -2.73 2.37 4.96
CA THR A 57 -2.52 3.59 4.16
C THR A 57 -1.43 3.38 3.13
N VAL A 58 -1.40 4.25 2.12
CA VAL A 58 -0.36 4.25 1.09
C VAL A 58 1.05 4.31 1.72
N ALA A 59 1.22 5.06 2.80
CA ALA A 59 2.49 5.18 3.52
C ALA A 59 2.95 3.86 4.14
N GLN A 60 2.03 3.07 4.71
CA GLN A 60 2.38 1.76 5.28
C GLN A 60 2.76 0.77 4.18
N ILE A 61 2.08 0.84 3.03
CA ILE A 61 2.40 -0.01 1.87
C ILE A 61 3.75 0.38 1.26
N GLN A 62 4.03 1.68 1.15
CA GLN A 62 5.31 2.21 0.70
C GLN A 62 6.45 1.76 1.63
N ALA A 63 6.25 1.85 2.94
CA ALA A 63 7.22 1.36 3.92
C ALA A 63 7.48 -0.15 3.81
N MET A 64 6.46 -0.94 3.46
CA MET A 64 6.63 -2.37 3.23
C MET A 64 7.39 -2.66 1.92
N ALA A 65 7.09 -1.92 0.84
CA ALA A 65 7.71 -2.14 -0.46
C ALA A 65 9.12 -1.55 -0.59
N ALA A 66 9.49 -0.61 0.28
CA ALA A 66 10.86 -0.09 0.41
C ALA A 66 11.79 -1.05 1.17
N ARG A 67 11.25 -2.15 1.72
CA ARG A 67 11.98 -3.11 2.55
C ARG A 67 12.55 -4.27 1.77
#